data_AF-K1PKU4-F1
#
_entry.id   AF-K1PKU4-F1
#
_cell.length_a   1.000
_cell.length_b   1.000
_cell.length_c   1.000
_cell.angle_alpha   90.00
_cell.angle_beta   90.00
_cell.angle_gamma   90.00
#
_symmetry.space_group_name_H-M   'P 1'
#
loop_
_entity.id
_entity.type
_entity.pdbx_description
1 polymer ?
#
loop_
_entity_poly.entity_id
_entity_poly.type
_entity_poly.pdbx_seq_one_letter_code
_entity_poly.pdbx_strand_id
1 'polypeptide(L)'
;MDHIKNSPPILRQFIQKCGGRVCAFNNKASGEEQDTQIEELLQKISENIANNGGKCYTNEMYLEAEKQIKIKEKERLAKEKEKREKELQSIKEVIAENYDKQLAQERKNLYLVQKRVNDLVKNHNKNNNRIADLQSQISLYEQMIKEKRGDQQELKQTLDLMCAELAKNQESALKATSLIEQYRRDMETSQEEKERLKREHDMEKQNLQREYEEHVEAAKEKIRDDIREHMDKEFEEYKRRHGAEMAKKKSRESKDSSCTIL
;
A
#
# COMPACT_ATOMS: atom_id res chain seq x y z
N MET A 1 49.26 27.33 29.10
CA MET A 1 49.02 26.13 29.95
C MET A 1 49.76 26.15 31.30
N ASP A 2 50.57 27.16 31.61
CA ASP A 2 51.35 27.20 32.86
C ASP A 2 50.51 27.38 34.13
N HIS A 3 49.29 27.90 34.00
CA HIS A 3 48.35 28.06 35.11
C HIS A 3 47.89 26.71 35.72
N ILE A 4 47.92 25.61 34.96
CA ILE A 4 47.56 24.27 35.49
C ILE A 4 48.74 23.65 36.25
N LYS A 5 49.98 23.86 35.79
CA LYS A 5 51.19 23.33 36.45
C LYS A 5 51.35 23.90 37.86
N ASN A 6 51.01 25.18 38.02
CA ASN A 6 51.09 25.89 39.31
C ASN A 6 49.79 25.81 40.15
N SER A 7 48.81 25.03 39.71
CA SER A 7 47.53 24.88 40.42
C SER A 7 47.64 23.96 41.65
N PRO A 8 46.68 24.00 42.60
CA PRO A 8 46.71 23.15 43.78
C PRO A 8 46.85 21.65 43.45
N PRO A 9 47.59 20.86 44.25
CA PRO A 9 47.81 19.43 43.98
C PRO A 9 46.53 18.63 43.74
N ILE A 10 45.46 18.96 44.47
CA ILE A 10 44.15 18.32 44.35
C ILE A 10 43.53 18.51 42.95
N LEU A 11 43.71 19.68 42.35
CA LEU A 11 43.18 20.00 41.02
C LEU A 11 43.98 19.28 39.94
N ARG A 12 45.32 19.25 40.06
CA ARG A 12 46.17 18.49 39.14
C ARG A 12 45.84 16.99 39.16
N GLN A 13 45.61 16.41 40.35
CA GLN A 13 45.23 15.00 40.48
C GLN A 13 43.85 14.72 39.86
N PHE A 14 42.90 15.64 39.99
CA PHE A 14 41.58 15.53 39.35
C PHE A 14 41.68 15.58 37.82
N ILE A 15 42.43 16.55 37.27
CA ILE A 15 42.67 16.66 35.81
C ILE A 15 43.30 15.37 35.26
N GLN A 16 44.22 14.75 36.01
CA GLN A 16 44.82 13.48 35.62
C GLN A 16 43.79 12.34 35.59
N LYS A 17 42.87 12.26 36.56
CA LYS A 17 41.74 11.30 36.53
C LYS A 17 40.82 11.53 35.34
N CYS A 18 40.68 12.78 34.90
CA CYS A 18 39.99 13.14 33.67
C CYS A 18 40.83 12.89 32.41
N GLY A 19 41.98 12.21 32.47
CA GLY A 19 42.81 11.90 31.30
C GLY A 19 43.48 13.13 30.69
N GLY A 20 43.69 14.20 31.48
CA GLY A 20 44.33 15.44 31.01
C GLY A 20 43.43 16.34 30.16
N ARG A 21 42.16 15.97 29.94
CA ARG A 21 41.21 16.76 29.16
C ARG A 21 40.82 18.04 29.91
N VAL A 22 41.14 19.18 29.32
CA VAL A 22 40.80 20.52 29.85
C VAL A 22 40.38 21.44 28.71
N CYS A 23 39.46 22.36 28.99
CA CYS A 23 39.01 23.40 28.06
C CYS A 23 38.74 24.68 28.86
N ALA A 24 39.19 25.82 28.33
CA ALA A 24 38.98 27.13 28.96
C ALA A 24 37.92 27.89 28.17
N PHE A 25 36.97 28.51 28.87
CA PHE A 25 35.84 29.23 28.25
C PHE A 25 35.72 30.65 28.79
N ASN A 26 35.55 31.60 27.88
CA ASN A 26 35.14 32.96 28.21
C ASN A 26 33.63 33.10 27.96
N ASN A 27 32.82 32.97 29.02
CA ASN A 27 31.36 33.07 28.91
C ASN A 27 30.83 34.47 28.52
N LYS A 28 31.71 35.45 28.33
CA LYS A 28 31.38 36.79 27.82
C LYS A 28 31.80 37.01 26.37
N ALA A 29 32.47 36.04 25.75
CA ALA A 29 32.86 36.10 24.35
C ALA A 29 31.62 36.14 23.45
N SER A 30 31.73 36.83 22.32
CA SER A 30 30.66 36.98 21.33
C SER A 30 31.24 36.99 19.92
N GLY A 31 30.45 36.58 18.93
CA GLY A 31 30.90 36.52 17.54
C GLY A 31 31.98 35.46 17.34
N GLU A 32 32.99 35.75 16.51
CA GLU A 32 34.01 34.78 16.11
C GLU A 32 34.79 34.14 17.29
N GLU A 33 35.01 34.89 18.38
CA GLU A 33 35.67 34.35 19.58
C GLU A 33 34.81 33.27 20.26
N GLN A 34 33.49 33.46 20.28
CA GLN A 34 32.56 32.48 20.82
C GLN A 34 32.51 31.22 19.95
N ASP A 35 32.41 31.39 18.62
CA ASP A 35 32.36 30.28 17.68
C ASP A 35 33.64 29.43 17.75
N THR A 36 34.81 30.08 17.83
CA THR A 36 36.10 29.41 17.99
C THR A 36 36.17 28.58 19.29
N GLN A 37 35.65 29.10 20.40
CA GLN A 37 35.61 28.38 21.67
C GLN A 37 34.62 27.20 21.64
N ILE A 38 33.49 27.35 20.95
CA ILE A 38 32.51 26.26 20.74
C ILE A 38 33.15 25.15 19.89
N GLU A 39 33.85 25.50 18.81
CA GLU A 39 34.53 24.53 17.96
C GLU A 39 35.59 23.75 18.74
N GLU A 40 36.43 24.43 19.53
CA GLU A 40 37.44 23.76 20.38
C GLU A 40 36.79 22.75 21.36
N LEU A 41 35.64 23.10 21.93
CA LEU A 41 34.90 22.19 22.81
C LEU A 41 34.34 20.97 22.07
N LEU A 42 33.68 21.19 20.93
CA LEU A 42 33.10 20.11 20.13
C LEU A 42 34.17 19.16 19.60
N GLN A 43 35.36 19.68 19.26
CA GLN A 43 36.51 18.86 18.91
C GLN A 43 36.94 17.97 20.09
N LYS A 44 37.11 18.54 21.29
CA LYS A 44 37.47 17.76 22.50
C LYS A 44 36.43 16.70 22.86
N ILE A 45 35.14 17.00 22.67
CA ILE A 45 34.05 16.04 22.86
C ILE A 45 34.15 14.91 21.83
N SER A 46 34.40 15.24 20.56
CA SER A 46 34.54 14.26 19.48
C SER A 46 35.74 13.34 19.70
N GLU A 47 36.89 13.90 20.07
CA GLU A 47 38.09 13.14 20.46
C GLU A 47 37.81 12.21 21.64
N ASN A 48 37.05 12.68 22.63
CA ASN A 48 36.64 11.87 23.76
C ASN A 48 35.74 10.68 23.35
N ILE A 49 34.78 10.90 22.45
CA ILE A 49 33.92 9.83 21.92
C ILE A 49 34.76 8.82 21.14
N ALA A 50 35.69 9.27 20.30
CA ALA A 50 36.59 8.41 19.54
C ALA A 50 37.49 7.56 20.47
N ASN A 51 38.07 8.17 21.50
CA ASN A 51 38.87 7.48 22.52
C ASN A 51 38.05 6.44 23.32
N ASN A 52 36.74 6.65 23.45
CA ASN A 52 35.81 5.68 24.04
C ASN A 52 35.29 4.64 23.03
N GLY A 53 35.90 4.53 21.85
CA GLY A 53 35.51 3.58 20.80
C GLY A 53 34.16 3.89 20.15
N GLY A 54 33.78 5.17 20.11
CA GLY A 54 32.50 5.63 19.55
C GLY A 54 31.29 5.44 20.48
N LYS A 55 31.51 4.96 21.71
CA LYS A 55 30.41 4.68 22.66
C LYS A 55 30.16 5.86 23.59
N CYS A 56 28.89 6.06 23.90
CA CYS A 56 28.47 6.99 24.94
C CYS A 56 28.70 6.38 26.33
N TYR A 57 28.81 7.23 27.35
CA TYR A 57 28.77 6.77 28.74
C TYR A 57 27.45 6.03 29.00
N THR A 58 27.55 4.84 29.58
CA THR A 58 26.39 4.03 29.96
C THR A 58 26.61 3.42 31.34
N ASN A 59 25.51 3.11 32.01
CA ASN A 59 25.47 2.40 33.28
C ASN A 59 24.15 1.61 33.37
N GLU A 60 23.96 0.85 34.45
CA GLU A 60 22.76 0.03 34.64
C GLU A 60 21.46 0.84 34.54
N MET A 61 21.44 2.06 35.06
CA MET A 61 20.28 2.94 35.00
C MET A 61 19.94 3.36 33.56
N TYR A 62 20.93 3.70 32.74
CA TYR A 62 20.71 4.03 31.33
C TYR A 62 20.23 2.82 30.53
N LEU A 63 20.80 1.64 30.78
CA LEU A 63 20.39 0.41 30.09
C LEU A 63 18.95 0.01 30.43
N GLU A 64 18.57 0.12 31.71
CA GLU A 64 17.19 -0.18 32.12
C GLU A 64 16.21 0.84 31.54
N ALA A 65 16.56 2.13 31.54
CA ALA A 65 15.74 3.16 30.90
C ALA A 65 15.52 2.87 29.40
N GLU A 66 16.59 2.55 28.65
CA GLU A 66 16.50 2.20 27.23
C GLU A 66 15.62 0.96 27.01
N LYS A 67 15.73 -0.04 27.87
CA LYS A 67 14.92 -1.25 27.81
C LYS A 67 13.42 -0.94 28.01
N GLN A 68 13.09 -0.11 29.00
CA GLN A 68 11.71 0.29 29.28
C GLN A 68 11.10 1.09 28.11
N ILE A 69 11.89 1.97 27.49
CA ILE A 69 11.47 2.70 26.28
C ILE A 69 11.13 1.72 25.16
N LYS A 70 12.04 0.78 24.85
CA LYS A 70 11.82 -0.23 23.80
C LYS A 70 10.61 -1.13 24.07
N ILE A 71 10.35 -1.47 25.33
CA ILE A 71 9.15 -2.23 25.72
C ILE A 71 7.89 -1.41 25.41
N LYS A 72 7.83 -0.15 25.86
CA LYS A 72 6.69 0.75 25.59
C LYS A 72 6.46 0.96 24.09
N GLU A 73 7.51 1.17 23.31
CA GLU A 73 7.43 1.28 21.84
C GLU A 73 6.82 0.02 21.22
N LYS A 74 7.32 -1.16 21.59
CA LYS A 74 6.82 -2.45 21.08
C LYS A 74 5.37 -2.71 21.46
N GLU A 75 4.99 -2.41 22.70
CA GLU A 75 3.61 -2.59 23.17
C GLU A 75 2.63 -1.67 22.42
N ARG A 76 2.97 -0.39 22.26
CA ARG A 76 2.15 0.55 21.50
C ARG A 76 2.04 0.15 20.03
N LEU A 77 3.16 -0.25 19.43
CA LEU A 77 3.19 -0.70 18.04
C LEU A 77 2.37 -1.98 17.83
N ALA A 78 2.44 -2.94 18.76
CA ALA A 78 1.67 -4.17 18.69
C ALA A 78 0.16 -3.89 18.73
N LYS A 79 -0.29 -2.99 19.61
CA LYS A 79 -1.69 -2.55 19.67
C LYS A 79 -2.16 -1.88 18.38
N GLU A 80 -1.32 -1.01 17.81
CA GLU A 80 -1.66 -0.33 16.55
C GLU A 80 -1.72 -1.32 15.38
N LYS A 81 -0.78 -2.27 15.32
CA LYS A 81 -0.79 -3.35 14.32
C LYS A 81 -2.04 -4.21 14.45
N GLU A 82 -2.40 -4.65 15.65
CA GLU A 82 -3.61 -5.46 15.87
C GLU A 82 -4.87 -4.72 15.38
N LYS A 83 -4.97 -3.42 15.65
CA LYS A 83 -6.08 -2.59 15.16
C LYS A 83 -6.09 -2.53 13.63
N ARG A 84 -4.95 -2.23 13.01
CA ARG A 84 -4.86 -2.15 11.54
C ARG A 84 -5.04 -3.50 10.86
N GLU A 85 -4.63 -4.60 11.48
CA GLU A 85 -4.88 -5.95 10.96
C GLU A 85 -6.38 -6.29 10.94
N LYS A 86 -7.13 -5.89 11.96
CA LYS A 86 -8.60 -6.05 11.97
C LYS A 86 -9.26 -5.21 10.87
N GLU A 87 -8.84 -3.97 10.70
CA GLU A 87 -9.34 -3.10 9.63
C GLU A 87 -8.99 -3.66 8.24
N LEU A 88 -7.75 -4.11 8.06
CA LEU A 88 -7.26 -4.75 6.83
C LEU A 88 -8.07 -6.01 6.49
N GLN A 89 -8.38 -6.83 7.49
CA GLN A 89 -9.17 -8.04 7.30
C GLN A 89 -10.60 -7.71 6.85
N SER A 90 -11.25 -6.72 7.47
CA SER A 90 -12.58 -6.27 7.07
C SER A 90 -12.60 -5.71 5.64
N ILE A 91 -11.58 -4.93 5.25
CA ILE A 91 -11.48 -4.40 3.88
C ILE A 91 -11.25 -5.54 2.87
N LYS A 92 -10.39 -6.51 3.19
CA LYS A 92 -10.13 -7.68 2.33
C LYS A 92 -11.41 -8.48 2.07
N GLU A 93 -12.24 -8.66 3.09
CA GLU A 93 -13.52 -9.36 2.97
C GLU A 93 -14.47 -8.61 2.02
N VAL A 94 -14.58 -7.28 2.15
CA VAL A 94 -15.41 -6.45 1.25
C VAL A 94 -14.93 -6.52 -0.21
N ILE A 95 -13.61 -6.44 -0.44
CA ILE A 95 -13.03 -6.53 -1.79
C ILE A 95 -13.31 -7.91 -2.40
N ALA A 96 -13.08 -8.98 -1.63
CA ALA A 96 -13.34 -10.35 -2.09
C ALA A 96 -14.82 -10.57 -2.43
N GLU A 97 -15.74 -10.12 -1.57
CA GLU A 97 -17.17 -10.20 -1.83
C GLU A 97 -17.60 -9.44 -3.09
N ASN A 98 -17.08 -8.23 -3.29
CA ASN A 98 -17.39 -7.43 -4.46
C ASN A 98 -16.90 -8.11 -5.74
N TYR A 99 -15.67 -8.61 -5.72
CA TYR A 99 -15.08 -9.35 -6.84
C TYR A 99 -15.87 -10.63 -7.16
N ASP A 100 -16.25 -11.42 -6.16
CA ASP A 100 -17.05 -12.63 -6.36
C ASP A 100 -18.44 -12.32 -6.94
N LYS A 101 -19.09 -11.24 -6.49
CA LYS A 101 -20.38 -10.78 -7.04
C LYS A 101 -20.25 -10.39 -8.51
N GLN A 102 -19.23 -9.62 -8.87
CA GLN A 102 -18.98 -9.20 -10.25
C GLN A 102 -18.64 -10.39 -11.15
N LEU A 103 -17.77 -11.30 -10.69
CA LEU A 103 -17.46 -12.54 -11.40
C LEU A 103 -18.68 -13.42 -11.60
N ALA A 104 -19.55 -13.57 -10.60
CA ALA A 104 -20.76 -14.38 -10.69
C ALA A 104 -21.74 -13.78 -11.71
N GLN A 105 -21.90 -12.46 -11.71
CA GLN A 105 -22.72 -11.75 -12.70
C GLN A 105 -22.17 -11.96 -14.12
N GLU A 106 -20.85 -11.86 -14.30
CA GLU A 106 -20.25 -12.02 -15.61
C GLU A 106 -20.32 -13.47 -16.12
N ARG A 107 -20.14 -14.46 -15.24
CA ARG A 107 -20.38 -15.87 -15.57
C ARG A 107 -21.82 -16.11 -16.04
N LYS A 108 -22.79 -15.46 -15.40
CA LYS A 108 -24.21 -15.55 -15.78
C LYS A 108 -24.47 -14.92 -17.15
N ASN A 109 -23.88 -13.75 -17.42
CA ASN A 109 -23.96 -13.08 -18.72
C ASN A 109 -23.41 -13.98 -19.82
N LEU A 110 -22.20 -14.51 -19.63
CA LEU A 110 -21.53 -15.38 -20.58
C LEU A 110 -22.34 -16.65 -20.87
N TYR A 111 -22.90 -17.28 -19.83
CA TYR A 111 -23.78 -18.44 -20.00
C TYR A 111 -25.01 -18.12 -20.87
N LEU A 112 -25.65 -16.97 -20.66
CA LEU A 112 -26.82 -16.57 -21.45
C LEU A 112 -26.48 -16.29 -22.92
N VAL A 113 -25.36 -15.61 -23.19
CA VAL A 113 -24.89 -15.35 -24.56
C VAL A 113 -24.51 -16.66 -25.25
N GLN A 114 -23.76 -17.53 -24.58
CA GLN A 114 -23.39 -18.84 -25.11
C GLN A 114 -24.62 -19.68 -25.47
N LYS A 115 -25.65 -19.69 -24.62
CA LYS A 115 -26.90 -20.39 -24.90
C LYS A 115 -27.59 -19.84 -26.15
N ARG A 116 -27.71 -18.51 -26.27
CA ARG A 116 -28.31 -17.84 -27.44
C ARG A 116 -27.56 -18.15 -28.73
N VAL A 117 -26.22 -18.12 -28.71
CA VAL A 117 -25.38 -18.48 -29.86
C VAL A 117 -25.63 -19.93 -30.26
N ASN A 118 -25.62 -20.86 -29.31
CA ASN A 118 -25.82 -22.27 -29.59
C ASN A 118 -27.19 -22.55 -30.23
N ASP A 119 -28.26 -21.94 -29.70
CA ASP A 119 -29.61 -22.07 -30.24
C ASP A 119 -29.70 -21.46 -31.66
N LEU A 120 -29.07 -20.31 -31.88
CA LEU A 120 -29.05 -19.63 -33.17
C LEU A 120 -28.27 -20.43 -34.23
N VAL A 121 -27.09 -20.95 -33.89
CA VAL A 121 -26.28 -21.82 -34.77
C VAL A 121 -27.08 -23.07 -35.14
N LYS A 122 -27.75 -23.70 -34.18
CA LYS A 122 -28.58 -24.90 -34.44
C LYS A 122 -29.71 -24.60 -35.43
N ASN A 123 -30.38 -23.47 -35.29
CA ASN A 123 -31.45 -23.06 -36.20
C ASN A 123 -30.90 -22.66 -37.58
N HIS A 124 -29.78 -21.94 -37.61
CA HIS A 124 -29.09 -21.57 -38.85
C HIS A 124 -28.68 -22.80 -39.66
N ASN A 125 -28.12 -23.83 -39.02
CA ASN A 125 -27.76 -25.09 -39.68
C ASN A 125 -28.99 -25.82 -40.27
N LYS A 126 -30.11 -25.86 -39.54
CA LYS A 126 -31.36 -26.43 -40.07
C LYS A 126 -31.87 -25.68 -41.30
N ASN A 127 -31.81 -24.35 -41.26
CA ASN A 127 -32.22 -23.51 -42.38
C ASN A 127 -31.31 -23.70 -43.60
N ASN A 128 -29.99 -23.78 -43.38
CA ASN A 128 -29.04 -24.05 -44.45
C ASN A 128 -29.25 -25.42 -45.12
N ASN A 129 -29.60 -26.45 -44.34
CA ASN A 129 -29.99 -27.75 -44.92
C ASN A 129 -31.24 -27.60 -45.81
N ARG A 130 -32.25 -26.86 -45.37
CA ARG A 130 -33.46 -26.59 -46.16
C ARG A 130 -33.16 -25.76 -47.42
N ILE A 131 -32.22 -24.82 -47.35
CA ILE A 131 -31.72 -24.08 -48.52
C ILE A 131 -31.07 -25.05 -49.52
N ALA A 132 -30.21 -25.96 -49.07
CA ALA A 132 -29.56 -26.94 -49.94
C ALA A 132 -30.57 -27.91 -50.59
N ASP A 133 -31.57 -28.36 -49.82
CA ASP A 133 -32.65 -29.22 -50.32
C ASP A 133 -33.49 -28.49 -51.38
N LEU A 134 -33.86 -27.23 -51.12
CA LEU A 134 -34.61 -26.39 -52.09
C LEU A 134 -33.78 -26.13 -53.34
N GLN A 135 -32.48 -25.83 -53.21
CA GLN A 135 -31.59 -25.63 -54.36
C GLN A 135 -31.52 -26.87 -55.26
N SER A 136 -31.45 -28.06 -54.64
CA SER A 136 -31.44 -29.33 -55.36
C SER A 136 -32.78 -29.60 -56.07
N GLN A 137 -33.90 -29.31 -55.40
CA GLN A 137 -35.25 -29.44 -56.00
C GLN A 137 -35.47 -28.44 -57.14
N ILE A 138 -35.11 -27.17 -56.95
CA ILE A 138 -35.18 -26.12 -57.99
C ILE A 138 -34.42 -26.56 -59.23
N SER A 139 -33.20 -27.08 -59.08
CA SER A 139 -32.39 -27.57 -60.21
C SER A 139 -33.08 -28.71 -60.98
N LEU A 140 -33.76 -29.64 -60.28
CA LEU A 140 -34.52 -30.72 -60.91
C LEU A 140 -35.70 -30.18 -61.73
N TYR A 141 -36.48 -29.25 -61.17
CA TYR A 141 -37.64 -28.65 -61.85
C TYR A 141 -37.21 -27.80 -63.05
N GLU A 142 -36.13 -27.03 -62.92
CA GLU A 142 -35.51 -26.29 -64.03
C GLU A 142 -35.11 -27.24 -65.17
N GLN A 143 -34.56 -28.41 -64.85
CA GLN A 143 -34.23 -29.43 -65.85
C GLN A 143 -35.47 -30.02 -66.52
N MET A 144 -36.51 -30.36 -65.75
CA MET A 144 -37.77 -30.89 -66.31
C MET A 144 -38.45 -29.91 -67.26
N ILE A 145 -38.45 -28.61 -66.93
CA ILE A 145 -38.96 -27.54 -67.78
C ILE A 145 -38.11 -27.41 -69.06
N LYS A 146 -36.78 -27.43 -68.92
CA LYS A 146 -35.85 -27.39 -70.06
C LYS A 146 -36.07 -28.55 -71.04
N GLU A 147 -36.37 -29.72 -70.53
CA GLU A 147 -36.66 -30.94 -71.30
C GLU A 147 -38.13 -31.03 -71.77
N LYS A 148 -38.98 -30.04 -71.45
CA LYS A 148 -40.42 -29.99 -71.76
C LYS A 148 -41.20 -31.23 -71.30
N ARG A 149 -40.83 -31.80 -70.15
CA ARG A 149 -41.52 -32.97 -69.56
C ARG A 149 -42.65 -32.52 -68.63
N GLY A 150 -43.81 -33.17 -68.71
CA GLY A 150 -44.97 -32.88 -67.83
C GLY A 150 -45.69 -31.57 -68.13
N ASP A 151 -46.59 -31.14 -67.23
CA ASP A 151 -47.33 -29.88 -67.34
C ASP A 151 -46.40 -28.69 -67.06
N GLN A 152 -46.10 -27.94 -68.11
CA GLN A 152 -45.14 -26.83 -68.05
C GLN A 152 -45.65 -25.66 -67.21
N GLN A 153 -46.96 -25.45 -67.14
CA GLN A 153 -47.52 -24.33 -66.39
C GLN A 153 -47.50 -24.61 -64.90
N GLU A 154 -47.86 -25.84 -64.50
CA GLU A 154 -47.82 -26.30 -63.11
C GLU A 154 -46.38 -26.34 -62.57
N LEU A 155 -45.43 -26.86 -63.37
CA LEU A 155 -44.01 -26.90 -63.00
C LEU A 155 -43.44 -25.49 -62.80
N LYS A 156 -43.80 -24.53 -63.66
CA LYS A 156 -43.33 -23.15 -63.55
C LYS A 156 -43.90 -22.44 -62.32
N GLN A 157 -45.19 -22.61 -62.04
CA GLN A 157 -45.81 -22.07 -60.82
C GLN A 157 -45.17 -22.64 -59.55
N THR A 158 -44.88 -23.94 -59.53
CA THR A 158 -44.21 -24.59 -58.40
C THR A 158 -42.78 -24.07 -58.22
N LEU A 159 -42.04 -23.91 -59.32
CA LEU A 159 -40.68 -23.36 -59.31
C LEU A 159 -40.66 -21.93 -58.74
N ASP A 160 -41.59 -21.06 -59.14
CA ASP A 160 -41.70 -19.69 -58.63
C ASP A 160 -41.92 -19.67 -57.10
N LEU A 161 -42.79 -20.55 -56.58
CA LEU A 161 -43.03 -20.70 -55.15
C LEU A 161 -41.77 -21.18 -54.39
N MET A 162 -41.05 -22.16 -54.94
CA MET A 162 -39.80 -22.66 -54.36
C MET A 162 -38.70 -21.59 -54.35
N CYS A 163 -38.56 -20.83 -55.44
CA CYS A 163 -37.61 -19.72 -55.52
C CYS A 163 -37.92 -18.63 -54.49
N ALA A 164 -39.20 -18.30 -54.27
CA ALA A 164 -39.61 -17.37 -53.24
C ALA A 164 -39.28 -17.88 -51.82
N GLU A 165 -39.51 -19.17 -51.55
CA GLU A 165 -39.13 -19.77 -50.26
C GLU A 165 -37.60 -19.79 -50.06
N LEU A 166 -36.84 -20.14 -51.09
CA LEU A 166 -35.38 -20.14 -51.07
C LEU A 166 -34.84 -18.74 -50.72
N ALA A 167 -35.35 -17.70 -51.37
CA ALA A 167 -34.94 -16.32 -51.13
C ALA A 167 -35.20 -15.91 -49.67
N LYS A 168 -36.37 -16.25 -49.11
CA LYS A 168 -36.71 -15.98 -47.71
C LYS A 168 -35.77 -16.71 -46.74
N ASN A 169 -35.47 -17.97 -47.03
CA ASN A 169 -34.56 -18.76 -46.19
C ASN A 169 -33.13 -18.23 -46.27
N GLN A 170 -32.65 -17.83 -47.45
CA GLN A 170 -31.33 -17.20 -47.63
C GLN A 170 -31.22 -15.87 -46.88
N GLU A 171 -32.26 -15.02 -46.93
CA GLU A 171 -32.31 -13.77 -46.16
C GLU A 171 -32.24 -14.04 -44.66
N SER A 172 -33.02 -15.02 -44.17
CA SER A 172 -32.96 -15.43 -42.76
C SER A 172 -31.60 -16.01 -42.37
N ALA A 173 -30.92 -16.71 -43.28
CA ALA A 173 -29.59 -17.25 -43.04
C ALA A 173 -28.56 -16.13 -42.90
N LEU A 174 -28.57 -15.13 -43.79
CA LEU A 174 -27.71 -13.95 -43.74
C LEU A 174 -27.88 -13.17 -42.43
N LYS A 175 -29.14 -12.95 -42.00
CA LYS A 175 -29.44 -12.31 -40.70
C LYS A 175 -28.86 -13.09 -39.52
N ALA A 176 -28.99 -14.42 -39.55
CA ALA A 176 -28.45 -15.28 -38.49
C ALA A 176 -26.91 -15.24 -38.46
N THR A 177 -26.23 -15.24 -39.60
CA THR A 177 -24.76 -15.12 -39.68
C THR A 177 -24.27 -13.82 -39.03
N SER A 178 -24.87 -12.68 -39.38
CA SER A 178 -24.51 -11.38 -38.80
C SER A 178 -24.70 -11.35 -37.28
N LEU A 179 -25.80 -11.92 -36.79
CA LEU A 179 -26.09 -11.98 -35.35
C LEU A 179 -25.16 -12.95 -34.59
N ILE A 180 -24.75 -14.06 -35.19
CA ILE A 180 -23.74 -14.97 -34.62
C ILE A 180 -22.40 -14.25 -34.44
N GLU A 181 -21.96 -13.48 -35.45
CA GLU A 181 -20.73 -12.68 -35.37
C GLU A 181 -20.81 -11.58 -34.31
N GLN A 182 -21.98 -10.95 -34.16
CA GLN A 182 -22.20 -9.99 -33.08
C GLN A 182 -22.06 -10.65 -31.71
N TYR A 183 -22.76 -11.75 -31.45
CA TYR A 183 -22.66 -12.43 -30.16
C TYR A 183 -21.26 -12.97 -29.88
N ARG A 184 -20.49 -13.37 -30.91
CA ARG A 184 -19.11 -13.79 -30.74
C ARG A 184 -18.22 -12.65 -30.25
N ARG A 185 -18.39 -11.45 -30.81
CA ARG A 185 -17.73 -10.22 -30.32
C ARG A 185 -18.16 -9.87 -28.89
N ASP A 186 -19.46 -9.97 -28.58
CA ASP A 186 -19.96 -9.75 -27.22
C ASP A 186 -19.34 -10.73 -26.21
N MET A 187 -19.10 -11.99 -26.59
CA MET A 187 -18.39 -12.95 -25.73
C MET A 187 -16.90 -12.63 -25.57
N GLU A 188 -16.24 -12.15 -26.62
CA GLU A 188 -14.83 -11.72 -26.53
C GLU A 188 -14.70 -10.53 -25.57
N THR A 189 -15.56 -9.51 -25.70
CA THR A 189 -15.58 -8.36 -24.77
C THR A 189 -15.91 -8.76 -23.32
N SER A 190 -16.85 -9.70 -23.12
CA SER A 190 -17.15 -10.28 -21.80
C SER A 190 -15.94 -11.01 -21.18
N GLN A 191 -15.14 -11.68 -22.01
CA GLN A 191 -13.92 -12.34 -21.55
C GLN A 191 -12.82 -11.33 -21.20
N GLU A 192 -12.64 -10.27 -21.99
CA GLU A 192 -11.73 -9.17 -21.68
C GLU A 192 -12.11 -8.44 -20.37
N GLU A 193 -13.41 -8.23 -20.16
CA GLU A 193 -13.96 -7.66 -18.92
C GLU A 193 -13.57 -8.49 -17.71
N LYS A 194 -13.74 -9.82 -17.78
CA LYS A 194 -13.35 -10.74 -16.71
C LYS A 194 -11.85 -10.66 -16.38
N GLU A 195 -11.00 -10.52 -17.41
CA GLU A 195 -9.56 -10.32 -17.21
C GLU A 195 -9.24 -8.95 -16.61
N ARG A 196 -10.01 -7.91 -16.97
CA ARG A 196 -9.89 -6.58 -16.37
C ARG A 196 -10.24 -6.62 -14.88
N LEU A 197 -11.37 -7.22 -14.52
CA LEU A 197 -11.80 -7.40 -13.14
C LEU A 197 -10.74 -8.11 -12.28
N LYS A 198 -10.12 -9.15 -12.83
CA LYS A 198 -9.03 -9.85 -12.14
C LYS A 198 -7.83 -8.94 -11.89
N ARG A 199 -7.42 -8.15 -12.89
CA ARG A 199 -6.30 -7.20 -12.77
C ARG A 199 -6.60 -6.10 -11.76
N GLU A 200 -7.83 -5.57 -11.75
CA GLU A 200 -8.28 -4.57 -10.79
C GLU A 200 -8.25 -5.13 -9.36
N HIS A 201 -8.80 -6.33 -9.14
CA HIS A 201 -8.77 -7.00 -7.84
C HIS A 201 -7.33 -7.26 -7.35
N ASP A 202 -6.45 -7.75 -8.22
CA ASP A 202 -5.05 -7.98 -7.87
C ASP A 202 -4.31 -6.68 -7.54
N MET A 203 -4.63 -5.59 -8.25
CA MET A 203 -4.07 -4.26 -7.98
C MET A 203 -4.58 -3.68 -6.66
N GLU A 204 -5.88 -3.77 -6.38
CA GLU A 204 -6.46 -3.32 -5.10
C GLU A 204 -5.83 -4.06 -3.92
N LYS A 205 -5.64 -5.37 -4.04
CA LYS A 205 -4.97 -6.18 -2.99
C LYS A 205 -3.53 -5.73 -2.75
N GLN A 206 -2.78 -5.40 -3.81
CA GLN A 206 -1.42 -4.89 -3.70
C GLN A 206 -1.37 -3.48 -3.08
N ASN A 207 -2.26 -2.59 -3.51
CA ASN A 207 -2.36 -1.24 -2.95
C ASN A 207 -2.70 -1.29 -1.46
N LEU A 208 -3.68 -2.10 -1.08
CA LEU A 208 -4.07 -2.28 0.31
C LEU A 208 -2.93 -2.82 1.18
N GLN A 209 -2.13 -3.75 0.65
CA GLN A 209 -0.94 -4.25 1.35
C GLN A 209 0.12 -3.16 1.53
N ARG A 210 0.35 -2.35 0.49
CA ARG A 210 1.29 -1.23 0.54
C ARG A 210 0.85 -0.18 1.56
N GLU A 211 -0.42 0.23 1.54
CA GLU A 211 -1.00 1.18 2.50
C GLU A 211 -0.89 0.68 3.94
N TYR A 212 -1.08 -0.62 4.16
CA TYR A 212 -0.86 -1.23 5.48
C TYR A 212 0.59 -1.08 5.94
N GLU A 213 1.55 -1.41 5.07
CA GLU A 213 2.99 -1.30 5.38
C GLU A 213 3.42 0.14 5.65
N GLU A 214 2.98 1.09 4.80
CA GLU A 214 3.23 2.52 4.98
C GLU A 214 2.65 3.04 6.30
N HIS A 215 1.42 2.65 6.63
CA HIS A 215 0.78 3.04 7.89
C HIS A 215 1.52 2.46 9.11
N VAL A 216 1.95 1.19 9.05
CA VAL A 216 2.72 0.56 10.12
C VAL A 216 4.05 1.29 10.33
N GLU A 217 4.72 1.70 9.25
CA GLU A 217 6.00 2.42 9.37
C GLU A 217 5.80 3.85 9.90
N ALA A 218 4.78 4.56 9.42
CA ALA A 218 4.42 5.88 9.94
C ALA A 218 4.05 5.83 11.43
N ALA A 219 3.33 4.79 11.85
CA ALA A 219 2.97 4.58 13.25
C ALA A 219 4.20 4.33 14.13
N LYS A 220 5.21 3.58 13.65
CA LYS A 220 6.46 3.37 14.41
C LYS A 220 7.16 4.69 14.71
N GLU A 221 7.30 5.55 13.70
CA GLU A 221 8.00 6.83 13.87
C GLU A 221 7.23 7.74 14.82
N LYS A 222 5.91 7.85 14.62
CA LYS A 222 5.04 8.63 15.50
C LYS A 222 5.11 8.15 16.96
N ILE A 223 5.07 6.84 17.20
CA ILE A 223 5.16 6.28 18.56
C ILE A 223 6.49 6.63 19.21
N ARG A 224 7.60 6.56 18.47
CA ARG A 224 8.93 6.94 18.96
C ARG A 224 8.97 8.40 19.36
N ASP A 225 8.45 9.29 18.51
CA ASP A 225 8.42 10.72 18.77
C ASP A 225 7.51 11.07 19.96
N ASP A 226 6.32 10.46 20.05
CA ASP A 226 5.41 10.64 21.18
C ASP A 226 6.07 10.21 22.52
N ILE A 227 6.84 9.11 22.51
CA ILE A 227 7.56 8.65 23.70
C ILE A 227 8.71 9.61 24.04
N ARG A 228 9.47 10.08 23.05
CA ARG A 228 10.52 11.09 23.26
C ARG A 228 9.96 12.35 23.89
N GLU A 229 8.89 12.91 23.31
CA GLU A 229 8.26 14.13 23.81
C GLU A 229 7.72 13.96 25.24
N HIS A 230 7.14 12.79 25.56
CA HIS A 230 6.70 12.48 26.92
C HIS A 230 7.88 12.47 27.91
N MET A 231 8.98 11.83 27.55
CA MET A 231 10.17 11.79 28.41
C MET A 231 10.77 13.17 28.61
N ASP A 232 10.83 13.99 27.56
CA ASP A 232 11.34 15.36 27.67
C ASP A 232 10.47 16.21 28.60
N LYS A 233 9.13 16.06 28.53
CA LYS A 233 8.20 16.71 29.46
C LYS A 233 8.41 16.26 30.91
N GLU A 234 8.53 14.96 31.15
CA GLU A 234 8.82 14.42 32.48
C GLU A 234 10.15 14.93 33.03
N PHE A 235 11.18 15.01 32.19
CA PHE A 235 12.48 15.51 32.56
C PHE A 235 12.45 17.01 32.93
N GLU A 236 11.74 17.82 32.14
CA GLU A 236 11.56 19.24 32.45
C GLU A 236 10.72 19.47 33.72
N GLU A 237 9.73 18.62 33.99
CA GLU A 237 9.01 18.64 35.27
C GLU A 237 9.91 18.25 36.44
N TYR A 238 10.72 17.21 36.29
CA TYR A 238 11.69 16.79 37.30
C TYR A 238 12.66 17.93 37.63
N LYS A 239 13.23 18.58 36.61
CA LYS A 239 14.09 19.77 36.77
C LYS A 239 13.37 20.88 37.51
N ARG A 240 12.11 21.18 37.17
CA ARG A 240 11.33 22.21 37.87
C ARG A 240 11.15 21.90 39.35
N ARG A 241 10.80 20.66 39.69
CA ARG A 241 10.59 20.23 41.09
C ARG A 241 11.90 20.25 41.89
N HIS A 242 12.96 19.64 41.38
CA HIS A 242 14.23 19.49 42.10
C HIS A 242 15.10 20.75 42.03
N GLY A 243 15.02 21.52 40.94
CA GLY A 243 15.66 22.83 40.84
C GLY A 243 15.11 23.81 41.87
N ALA A 244 13.79 23.79 42.11
CA ALA A 244 13.18 24.57 43.19
C ALA A 244 13.60 24.12 44.59
N GLU A 245 13.78 22.82 44.81
CA GLU A 245 14.30 22.27 46.08
C GLU A 245 15.76 22.63 46.33
N MET A 246 16.61 22.51 45.32
CA MET A 246 18.02 22.91 45.36
C MET A 246 18.18 24.42 45.64
N ALA A 247 17.34 25.26 45.01
CA ALA A 247 17.32 26.71 45.26
C ALA A 247 16.85 27.04 46.69
N LYS A 248 15.83 26.34 47.20
CA LYS A 248 15.37 26.48 48.59
C LYS A 248 16.44 26.05 49.60
N LYS A 249 17.15 24.95 49.33
CA LYS A 249 18.23 24.43 50.18
C LYS A 249 19.43 25.39 50.23
N LYS A 250 19.86 25.92 49.08
CA LYS A 250 20.87 27.01 49.03
C LYS A 250 20.44 28.25 49.82
N SER A 251 19.16 28.63 49.78
CA SER A 251 18.68 29.78 50.56
C SER A 251 18.65 29.54 52.08
N ARG A 252 18.50 28.27 52.52
CA ARG A 252 18.54 27.89 53.94
C ARG A 252 19.98 27.80 54.44
N GLU A 253 20.87 27.17 53.66
CA GLU A 253 22.31 27.09 53.99
C GLU A 253 22.97 28.48 54.01
N SER A 254 22.53 29.42 53.16
CA SER A 254 22.99 30.81 53.20
C SER A 254 22.47 31.59 54.42
N LYS A 255 21.32 31.20 55.01
CA LYS A 255 20.78 31.81 56.23
C LYS A 255 21.44 31.24 57.48
N ASP A 256 21.72 29.94 57.51
CA ASP A 256 22.43 29.29 58.61
C ASP A 256 23.91 29.70 58.66
N SER A 257 24.56 29.92 57.51
CA SER A 257 25.93 30.47 57.46
C SER A 257 26.02 31.92 57.95
N SER A 258 24.90 32.65 58.01
CA SER A 258 24.82 34.00 58.56
C SER A 258 24.59 34.01 60.08
N CYS A 259 24.31 32.86 60.71
CA CYS A 259 23.97 32.76 62.14
C CYS A 259 25.11 32.22 63.02
N THR A 260 26.29 31.90 62.46
CA THR A 260 27.46 31.36 63.21
C THR A 260 28.65 32.32 63.24
N ILE A 261 28.41 33.63 63.14
CA ILE A 261 29.38 34.64 63.53
C ILE A 261 28.68 35.64 64.46
N LEU A 262 28.62 35.27 65.75
CA LEU A 262 28.69 36.17 66.90
C LEU A 262 29.29 35.38 68.06
#